data_AF-A0A9P1A3T1-F1
#
_entry.id   AF-A0A9P1A3T1-F1
#
_cell.length_a   1.000
_cell.length_b   1.000
_cell.length_c   1.000
_cell.angle_alpha   90.00
_cell.angle_beta   90.00
_cell.angle_gamma   90.00
#
_symmetry.space_group_name_H-M   'P 1'
#
loop_
_entity.id
_entity.type
_entity.pdbx_description
1 polymer ?
#
loop_
_entity_poly.entity_id
_entity_poly.type
_entity_poly.pdbx_seq_one_letter_code
_entity_poly.pdbx_strand_id
1 'polypeptide(L)'
;MSSRGIRASGTDGNDFQNRQRIAQHYQQSVQYKSTLKWFFVPHFLVLVFMWLKVGSESLRINFGWRNAFFERLDMPAAYPWEYVWCLSIISIFLALYSFRRNQLTFLHYAYYSEFLVGIFPCMIGLGSQLPELLEYVNDMEGSNTPTFKGIFPMVIIWYIFFAVALQIHGFSMYFMHNLAAAWAPVHRD
;
A
#
# COMPACT_ATOMS: atom_id res chain seq x y z
N MET A 1 -0.76 3.67 38.35
CA MET A 1 -2.07 3.61 39.02
C MET A 1 -3.12 3.14 38.01
N SER A 2 -3.37 1.83 37.94
CA SER A 2 -4.72 1.38 37.57
C SER A 2 -5.58 1.64 38.80
N SER A 3 -6.70 2.33 38.63
CA SER A 3 -7.60 2.59 39.74
C SER A 3 -8.19 1.24 40.20
N ARG A 4 -7.65 0.75 41.34
CA ARG A 4 -8.20 -0.28 42.23
C ARG A 4 -8.09 -1.72 41.72
N GLY A 5 -7.06 -2.40 42.21
CA GLY A 5 -7.04 -3.85 42.39
C GLY A 5 -8.02 -4.29 43.47
N ILE A 6 -9.31 -4.18 43.20
CA ILE A 6 -10.38 -4.89 43.91
C ILE A 6 -10.85 -5.95 42.92
N ARG A 7 -10.63 -7.24 43.22
CA ARG A 7 -11.31 -8.30 42.46
C ARG A 7 -12.80 -8.02 42.55
N ALA A 8 -13.47 -7.88 41.41
CA ALA A 8 -14.91 -7.69 41.37
C ALA A 8 -15.56 -8.78 42.25
N SER A 9 -16.12 -8.35 43.38
CA SER A 9 -17.03 -9.16 44.18
C SER A 9 -18.16 -9.54 43.25
N GLY A 10 -18.33 -10.85 43.01
CA GLY A 10 -19.40 -11.47 42.24
C GLY A 10 -19.91 -10.68 41.03
N THR A 11 -19.51 -11.06 39.82
CA THR A 11 -20.22 -10.59 38.63
C THR A 11 -21.69 -11.01 38.75
N ASP A 12 -22.58 -10.06 38.98
CA ASP A 12 -24.04 -10.23 39.02
C ASP A 12 -24.65 -10.57 37.65
N GLY A 13 -23.80 -10.76 36.63
CA GLY A 13 -24.17 -11.04 35.25
C GLY A 13 -24.49 -9.78 34.43
N ASN A 14 -24.60 -8.60 35.05
CA ASN A 14 -24.92 -7.35 34.36
C ASN A 14 -23.73 -6.75 33.58
N ASP A 15 -22.52 -7.27 33.78
CA ASP A 15 -21.31 -6.82 33.06
C ASP A 15 -21.08 -7.54 31.72
N PHE A 16 -21.94 -8.49 31.35
CA PHE A 16 -21.81 -9.29 30.13
C PHE A 16 -21.70 -8.43 28.86
N GLN A 17 -22.56 -7.42 28.71
CA GLN A 17 -22.55 -6.52 27.54
C GLN A 17 -21.23 -5.76 27.42
N ASN A 18 -20.70 -5.26 28.54
CA ASN A 18 -19.43 -4.54 28.56
C ASN A 18 -18.25 -5.45 28.22
N ARG A 19 -18.21 -6.68 28.77
CA ARG A 19 -17.18 -7.69 28.44
C ARG A 19 -17.22 -8.07 26.97
N GLN A 20 -18.42 -8.27 26.42
CA GLN A 20 -18.60 -8.63 25.01
C GLN A 20 -18.12 -7.51 24.09
N ARG A 21 -18.44 -6.24 24.41
CA ARG A 21 -17.95 -5.07 23.66
C ARG A 21 -16.42 -4.99 23.67
N ILE A 22 -15.80 -5.13 24.84
CA ILE A 22 -14.33 -5.12 24.97
C ILE A 22 -13.70 -6.26 24.16
N ALA A 23 -14.25 -7.47 24.25
CA ALA A 23 -13.77 -8.62 23.49
C ALA A 23 -13.85 -8.40 21.98
N GLN A 24 -14.96 -7.82 21.51
CA GLN A 24 -15.15 -7.45 20.09
C GLN A 24 -14.09 -6.44 19.61
N HIS A 25 -13.77 -5.41 20.40
CA HIS A 25 -12.71 -4.44 20.05
C HIS A 25 -11.34 -5.11 19.86
N TYR A 26 -10.97 -6.02 20.77
CA TYR A 26 -9.71 -6.76 20.64
C TYR A 26 -9.72 -7.70 19.43
N GLN A 27 -10.82 -8.40 19.19
CA GLN A 27 -10.98 -9.29 18.05
C GLN A 27 -10.84 -8.52 16.73
N GLN A 28 -11.52 -7.38 16.59
CA GLN A 28 -11.42 -6.51 15.42
C GLN A 28 -9.99 -6.01 15.20
N SER A 29 -9.32 -5.54 16.26
CA SER A 29 -7.93 -5.11 16.17
C SER A 29 -7.00 -6.24 15.68
N VAL A 30 -7.16 -7.47 16.19
CA VAL A 30 -6.36 -8.62 15.75
C VAL A 30 -6.64 -8.96 14.29
N GLN A 31 -7.92 -8.98 13.89
CA GLN A 31 -8.34 -9.30 12.53
C GLN A 31 -7.76 -8.29 11.53
N TYR A 32 -7.97 -6.98 11.75
CA TYR A 32 -7.48 -5.95 10.83
C TYR A 32 -5.94 -5.91 10.73
N LYS A 33 -5.22 -6.14 11.83
CA LYS A 33 -3.75 -6.28 11.78
C LYS A 33 -3.33 -7.48 10.92
N SER A 34 -4.01 -8.61 11.07
CA SER A 34 -3.71 -9.82 10.29
C SER A 34 -3.98 -9.59 8.81
N THR A 35 -5.15 -9.03 8.49
CA THR A 35 -5.52 -8.68 7.12
C THR A 35 -4.53 -7.69 6.50
N LEU A 36 -4.15 -6.62 7.20
CA LEU A 36 -3.15 -5.66 6.71
C LEU A 36 -1.81 -6.33 6.37
N LYS A 37 -1.32 -7.24 7.21
CA LYS A 37 -0.09 -7.99 6.92
C LYS A 37 -0.20 -8.81 5.63
N TRP A 38 -1.38 -9.38 5.36
CA TRP A 38 -1.63 -10.08 4.10
C TRP A 38 -1.68 -9.15 2.89
N PHE A 39 -2.05 -7.88 3.04
CA PHE A 39 -1.95 -6.86 1.98
C PHE A 39 -0.53 -6.33 1.78
N PHE A 40 0.31 -6.32 2.83
CA PHE A 40 1.71 -5.91 2.70
C PHE A 40 2.55 -6.89 1.88
N VAL A 41 2.18 -8.18 1.83
CA VAL A 41 2.88 -9.18 1.01
C VAL A 41 2.80 -8.85 -0.49
N PRO A 42 1.62 -8.75 -1.12
CA PRO A 42 1.53 -8.40 -2.54
C PRO A 42 2.03 -6.99 -2.84
N HIS A 43 1.83 -6.02 -1.92
CA HIS A 43 2.45 -4.69 -2.05
C HIS A 43 3.97 -4.81 -2.16
N PHE A 44 4.60 -5.52 -1.22
CA PHE A 44 6.04 -5.72 -1.21
C PHE A 44 6.53 -6.46 -2.47
N LEU A 45 5.79 -7.45 -2.96
CA LEU A 45 6.15 -8.15 -4.21
C LEU A 45 6.16 -7.20 -5.42
N VAL A 46 5.09 -6.41 -5.60
CA VAL A 46 5.02 -5.42 -6.68
C VAL A 46 6.12 -4.37 -6.52
N LEU A 47 6.40 -3.97 -5.29
CA LEU A 47 7.48 -3.03 -4.97
C LEU A 47 8.86 -3.57 -5.34
N VAL A 48 9.16 -4.85 -5.10
CA VAL A 48 10.41 -5.46 -5.53
C VAL A 48 10.56 -5.37 -7.06
N PHE A 49 9.50 -5.65 -7.83
CA PHE A 49 9.55 -5.49 -9.28
C PHE A 49 9.80 -4.05 -9.71
N MET A 50 9.14 -3.09 -9.07
CA MET A 50 9.37 -1.65 -9.34
C MET A 50 10.80 -1.23 -8.98
N TRP A 51 11.34 -1.69 -7.86
CA TRP A 51 12.75 -1.45 -7.49
C TRP A 51 13.72 -2.09 -8.47
N LEU A 52 13.42 -3.27 -9.00
CA LEU A 52 14.26 -3.87 -10.04
C LEU A 52 14.24 -3.03 -11.32
N LYS A 53 13.07 -2.57 -11.77
CA LYS A 53 12.94 -1.67 -12.94
C LYS A 53 13.68 -0.35 -12.70
N VAL A 54 13.22 0.45 -11.74
CA VAL A 54 13.72 1.81 -11.45
C VAL A 54 15.17 1.78 -10.98
N GLY A 55 15.53 0.78 -10.16
CA GLY A 55 16.88 0.60 -9.65
C GLY A 55 17.88 0.23 -10.75
N SER A 56 17.50 -0.62 -11.71
CA SER A 56 18.38 -0.97 -12.84
C SER A 56 18.75 0.25 -13.68
N GLU A 57 17.79 1.14 -13.95
CA GLU A 57 18.04 2.40 -14.65
C GLU A 57 18.89 3.35 -13.82
N SER A 58 18.57 3.49 -12.53
CA SER A 58 19.33 4.35 -11.61
C SER A 58 20.79 3.90 -11.50
N LEU A 59 21.04 2.60 -11.46
CA LEU A 59 22.38 2.01 -11.45
C LEU A 59 23.11 2.24 -12.78
N ARG A 60 22.40 2.13 -13.91
CA ARG A 60 22.96 2.41 -15.25
C ARG A 60 23.38 3.86 -15.39
N ILE A 61 22.51 4.80 -15.02
CA ILE A 61 22.74 6.25 -15.23
C ILE A 61 23.77 6.80 -14.24
N ASN A 62 23.66 6.47 -12.95
CA ASN A 62 24.49 7.11 -11.92
C ASN A 62 25.83 6.40 -11.67
N PHE A 63 25.89 5.08 -11.91
CA PHE A 63 27.06 4.27 -11.59
C PHE A 63 27.66 3.55 -12.80
N GLY A 64 27.10 3.76 -14.00
CA GLY A 64 27.57 3.10 -15.23
C GLY A 64 27.40 1.58 -15.21
N TRP A 65 26.59 1.04 -14.29
CA TRP A 65 26.42 -0.40 -14.14
C TRP A 65 25.54 -0.95 -15.26
N ARG A 66 26.05 -1.95 -15.99
CA ARG A 66 25.36 -2.57 -17.12
C ARG A 66 25.22 -4.07 -16.88
N ASN A 67 24.05 -4.59 -17.17
CA ASN A 67 23.75 -6.00 -16.99
C ASN A 67 22.93 -6.51 -18.18
N ALA A 68 23.40 -7.59 -18.81
CA ALA A 68 22.82 -8.15 -20.02
C ALA A 68 21.35 -8.57 -19.87
N PHE A 69 20.89 -8.93 -18.67
CA PHE A 69 19.49 -9.25 -18.42
C PHE A 69 18.60 -8.00 -18.57
N PHE A 70 18.98 -6.89 -17.93
CA PHE A 70 18.20 -5.65 -17.97
C PHE A 70 18.28 -4.95 -19.34
N GLU A 71 19.41 -5.06 -20.03
CA GLU A 71 19.54 -4.55 -21.40
C GLU A 71 18.66 -5.33 -22.39
N ARG A 72 18.58 -6.65 -22.25
CA ARG A 72 17.68 -7.47 -23.08
C ARG A 72 16.21 -7.20 -22.78
N LEU A 73 15.90 -6.81 -21.55
CA LEU A 73 14.53 -6.49 -21.15
C LEU A 73 14.04 -5.22 -21.86
N ASP A 74 14.96 -4.31 -22.20
CA ASP A 74 14.72 -3.05 -22.92
C ASP A 74 13.52 -2.27 -22.37
N MET A 75 13.53 -2.04 -21.06
CA MET A 75 12.46 -1.31 -20.38
C MET A 75 12.52 0.18 -20.72
N PRO A 76 11.35 0.83 -20.92
CA PRO A 76 11.31 2.27 -21.06
C PRO A 76 11.82 2.95 -19.81
N ALA A 77 12.34 4.17 -19.99
CA ALA A 77 12.78 5.03 -18.90
C ALA A 77 11.68 5.18 -17.84
N ALA A 78 12.08 5.21 -16.57
CA ALA A 78 11.19 5.33 -15.45
C ALA A 78 10.57 6.72 -15.41
N TYR A 79 9.25 6.76 -15.28
CA TYR A 79 8.53 7.99 -15.10
C TYR A 79 8.76 8.53 -13.68
N PRO A 80 8.68 9.86 -13.46
CA PRO A 80 8.86 10.45 -12.13
C PRO A 80 7.96 9.85 -11.05
N TRP A 81 6.72 9.48 -11.40
CA TRP A 81 5.77 8.88 -10.46
C TRP A 81 6.24 7.50 -9.97
N GLU A 82 7.01 6.76 -10.77
CA GLU A 82 7.53 5.44 -10.39
C GLU A 82 8.53 5.55 -9.24
N TYR A 83 9.44 6.53 -9.33
CA TYR A 83 10.41 6.82 -8.27
C TYR A 83 9.71 7.16 -6.95
N VAL A 84 8.66 7.98 -7.00
CA VAL A 84 7.89 8.34 -5.81
C VAL A 84 7.13 7.13 -5.27
N TRP A 85 6.54 6.32 -6.16
CA TRP A 85 5.81 5.12 -5.77
C TRP A 85 6.72 4.07 -5.09
N CYS A 86 7.99 4.00 -5.47
CA CYS A 86 9.00 3.17 -4.81
C CYS A 86 9.24 3.53 -3.33
N LEU A 87 8.79 4.70 -2.87
CA LEU A 87 8.84 5.11 -1.46
C LEU A 87 7.67 4.56 -0.64
N SER A 88 6.70 3.87 -1.25
CA SER A 88 5.52 3.28 -0.57
C SER A 88 5.86 2.23 0.49
N ILE A 89 7.10 1.72 0.52
CA ILE A 89 7.62 0.90 1.63
C ILE A 89 7.53 1.60 2.99
N ILE A 90 7.61 2.93 3.01
CA ILE A 90 7.56 3.74 4.23
C ILE A 90 6.24 3.48 4.97
N SER A 91 5.13 3.36 4.25
CA SER A 91 3.82 3.03 4.83
C SER A 91 3.79 1.68 5.52
N ILE A 92 4.39 0.66 4.90
CA ILE A 92 4.48 -0.69 5.48
C ILE A 92 5.26 -0.63 6.80
N PHE A 93 6.41 0.06 6.83
CA PHE A 93 7.21 0.18 8.06
C PHE A 93 6.48 0.94 9.16
N LEU A 94 5.84 2.07 8.85
CA LEU A 94 5.06 2.85 9.82
C LEU A 94 3.89 2.03 10.37
N ALA A 95 3.17 1.30 9.51
CA ALA A 95 2.05 0.46 9.92
C ALA A 95 2.52 -0.68 10.84
N LEU A 96 3.57 -1.42 10.45
CA LEU A 96 4.12 -2.50 11.28
C LEU A 96 4.66 -2.00 12.63
N TYR A 97 5.28 -0.82 12.63
CA TYR A 97 5.73 -0.16 13.86
C TYR A 97 4.54 0.14 14.79
N SER A 98 3.44 0.68 14.24
CA SER A 98 2.23 0.97 15.00
C SER A 98 1.62 -0.27 15.68
N PHE A 99 1.75 -1.45 15.06
CA PHE A 99 1.11 -2.68 15.55
C PHE A 99 1.68 -3.20 16.88
N ARG A 100 2.93 -2.86 17.22
CA ARG A 100 3.63 -3.39 18.41
C ARG A 100 2.98 -2.94 19.72
N ARG A 101 2.52 -1.70 19.77
CA ARG A 101 1.92 -1.08 20.98
C ARG A 101 0.62 -0.35 20.68
N ASN A 102 -0.06 -0.69 19.58
CA ASN A 102 -1.29 -0.03 19.12
C ASN A 102 -1.12 1.51 19.06
N GLN A 103 -0.02 1.97 18.48
CA GLN A 103 0.33 3.39 18.48
C GLN A 103 -0.45 4.13 17.38
N LEU A 104 -1.56 4.75 17.77
CA LEU A 104 -2.48 5.44 16.86
C LEU A 104 -1.77 6.51 16.00
N THR A 105 -0.83 7.27 16.57
CA THR A 105 -0.06 8.29 15.84
C THR A 105 0.70 7.71 14.65
N PHE A 106 1.40 6.59 14.84
CA PHE A 106 2.14 5.94 13.75
C PHE A 106 1.21 5.27 12.74
N LEU A 107 0.04 4.79 13.17
CA LEU A 107 -0.96 4.27 12.25
C LEU A 107 -1.52 5.39 11.35
N HIS A 108 -1.74 6.60 11.89
CA HIS A 108 -2.11 7.75 11.08
C HIS A 108 -0.99 8.18 10.13
N TYR A 109 0.26 8.18 10.57
CA TYR A 109 1.39 8.44 9.67
C TYR A 109 1.46 7.41 8.54
N ALA A 110 1.23 6.13 8.83
CA ALA A 110 1.15 5.09 7.81
C ALA A 110 -0.02 5.31 6.83
N TYR A 111 -1.19 5.72 7.35
CA TYR A 111 -2.37 6.03 6.53
C TYR A 111 -2.10 7.20 5.55
N TYR A 112 -1.51 8.29 6.05
CA TYR A 112 -1.21 9.45 5.20
C TYR A 112 -0.03 9.19 4.26
N SER A 113 0.98 8.42 4.67
CA SER A 113 2.05 8.02 3.76
C SER A 113 1.49 7.13 2.65
N GLU A 114 0.57 6.21 2.95
CA GLU A 114 -0.07 5.35 1.95
C GLU A 114 -0.80 6.15 0.88
N PHE A 115 -1.48 7.22 1.30
CA PHE A 115 -2.09 8.16 0.37
C PHE A 115 -1.04 8.89 -0.49
N LEU A 116 -0.02 9.47 0.14
CA LEU A 116 0.95 10.35 -0.53
C LEU A 116 1.94 9.63 -1.45
N VAL A 117 2.41 8.44 -1.07
CA VAL A 117 3.42 7.68 -1.83
C VAL A 117 2.88 6.38 -2.42
N GLY A 118 1.64 5.99 -2.11
CA GLY A 118 0.96 4.86 -2.75
C GLY A 118 -0.09 5.31 -3.76
N ILE A 119 -1.19 5.92 -3.28
CA ILE A 119 -2.32 6.33 -4.14
C ILE A 119 -1.96 7.48 -5.08
N PHE A 120 -1.37 8.56 -4.54
CA PHE A 120 -1.17 9.80 -5.31
C PHE A 120 -0.25 9.62 -6.53
N PRO A 121 0.90 8.91 -6.46
CA PRO A 121 1.71 8.63 -7.64
C PRO A 121 0.98 7.77 -8.67
N CYS A 122 0.13 6.82 -8.25
CA CYS A 122 -0.72 6.07 -9.18
C CYS A 122 -1.72 6.97 -9.92
N MET A 123 -2.29 7.97 -9.26
CA MET A 123 -3.21 8.92 -9.90
C MET A 123 -2.49 9.80 -10.93
N ILE A 124 -1.27 10.26 -10.61
CA ILE A 124 -0.42 10.99 -11.56
C ILE A 124 -0.07 10.08 -12.75
N GLY A 125 0.34 8.84 -12.47
CA GLY A 125 0.65 7.84 -13.49
C GLY A 125 -0.54 7.60 -14.43
N LEU A 126 -1.71 7.31 -13.88
CA LEU A 126 -2.96 7.13 -14.64
C LEU A 126 -3.28 8.33 -15.55
N GLY A 127 -3.19 9.55 -15.01
CA GLY A 127 -3.46 10.76 -15.80
C GLY A 127 -2.41 10.95 -16.91
N SER A 128 -1.14 10.72 -16.61
CA SER A 128 -0.03 10.90 -17.56
C SER A 128 -0.03 9.89 -18.70
N GLN A 129 -0.52 8.67 -18.46
CA GLN A 129 -0.58 7.58 -19.44
C GLN A 129 -1.88 7.57 -20.26
N LEU A 130 -2.85 8.44 -19.92
CA LEU A 130 -4.14 8.48 -20.61
C LEU A 130 -4.03 8.81 -22.11
N PRO A 131 -3.22 9.79 -22.56
CA PRO A 131 -3.09 10.06 -23.99
C PRO A 131 -2.54 8.85 -24.78
N GLU A 132 -1.53 8.18 -24.23
CA GLU A 132 -0.93 6.97 -24.82
C GLU A 132 -1.94 5.81 -24.87
N LEU A 133 -2.76 5.65 -23.83
CA LEU A 133 -3.83 4.64 -23.83
C LEU A 133 -4.86 4.94 -24.91
N LEU A 134 -5.28 6.19 -25.05
CA LEU A 134 -6.26 6.60 -26.05
C LEU A 134 -5.69 6.43 -27.47
N GLU A 135 -4.42 6.78 -27.69
CA GLU A 135 -3.74 6.52 -28.96
C GLU A 135 -3.74 5.02 -29.29
N TYR A 136 -3.29 4.19 -28.35
CA TYR A 136 -3.24 2.73 -28.51
C TYR A 136 -4.63 2.12 -28.78
N VAL A 137 -5.66 2.54 -28.05
CA VAL A 137 -7.03 1.99 -28.19
C VAL A 137 -7.68 2.43 -29.50
N ASN A 138 -7.40 3.65 -29.98
CA ASN A 138 -7.99 4.16 -31.22
C ASN A 138 -7.27 3.64 -32.47
N ASP A 139 -5.95 3.46 -32.42
CA ASP A 139 -5.14 2.96 -33.54
C ASP A 139 -4.05 1.98 -33.04
N MET A 140 -4.44 0.72 -32.83
CA MET A 140 -3.54 -0.29 -32.30
C MET A 140 -2.35 -0.59 -33.22
N GLU A 141 -2.54 -0.52 -34.54
CA GLU A 141 -1.51 -0.86 -35.54
C GLU A 141 -0.56 0.32 -35.80
N GLY A 142 -1.05 1.56 -35.73
CA GLY A 142 -0.29 2.78 -35.97
C GLY A 142 0.27 3.46 -34.72
N SER A 143 -0.13 3.06 -33.50
CA SER A 143 0.34 3.70 -32.27
C SER A 143 1.84 3.51 -32.04
N ASN A 144 2.51 4.55 -31.56
CA ASN A 144 3.94 4.50 -31.22
C ASN A 144 4.19 4.05 -29.77
N THR A 145 3.25 3.27 -29.21
CA THR A 145 3.28 2.81 -27.82
C THR A 145 4.50 1.91 -27.58
N PRO A 146 5.38 2.21 -26.60
CA PRO A 146 6.45 1.31 -26.22
C PRO A 146 5.93 -0.08 -25.88
N THR A 147 6.68 -1.13 -26.24
CA THR A 147 6.27 -2.51 -25.99
C THR A 147 7.25 -3.22 -25.07
N PHE A 148 6.71 -4.01 -24.15
CA PHE A 148 7.47 -4.97 -23.37
C PHE A 148 7.91 -6.12 -24.29
N LYS A 149 9.23 -6.23 -24.51
CA LYS A 149 9.86 -7.23 -25.39
C LYS A 149 9.33 -7.26 -26.83
N GLY A 150 8.87 -6.13 -27.36
CA GLY A 150 8.36 -6.07 -28.74
C GLY A 150 6.97 -6.66 -28.94
N ILE A 151 6.30 -7.13 -27.87
CA ILE A 151 5.06 -7.92 -27.99
C ILE A 151 3.90 -7.24 -27.29
N PHE A 152 4.07 -6.83 -26.03
CA PHE A 152 2.94 -6.40 -25.21
C PHE A 152 3.01 -4.88 -24.93
N PRO A 153 1.95 -4.10 -25.19
CA PRO A 153 2.01 -2.64 -25.03
C PRO A 153 2.23 -2.26 -23.57
N MET A 154 3.21 -1.39 -23.33
CA MET A 154 3.59 -1.00 -21.98
C MET A 154 2.45 -0.25 -21.27
N VAL A 155 1.70 0.59 -22.00
CA VAL A 155 0.55 1.30 -21.44
C VAL A 155 -0.48 0.35 -20.81
N ILE A 156 -0.73 -0.81 -21.42
CA ILE A 156 -1.66 -1.80 -20.88
C ILE A 156 -1.10 -2.42 -19.59
N ILE A 157 0.21 -2.69 -19.53
CA ILE A 157 0.88 -3.16 -18.30
C ILE A 157 0.71 -2.13 -17.19
N TRP A 158 0.88 -0.84 -17.51
CA TRP A 158 0.70 0.23 -16.53
C TRP A 158 -0.72 0.31 -15.99
N TYR A 159 -1.74 0.20 -16.84
CA TYR A 159 -3.12 0.20 -16.36
C TYR A 159 -3.47 -1.03 -15.52
N ILE A 160 -2.90 -2.20 -15.81
CA ILE A 160 -3.01 -3.38 -14.94
C ILE A 160 -2.33 -3.11 -13.59
N PHE A 161 -1.12 -2.56 -13.61
CA PHE A 161 -0.38 -2.17 -12.41
C PHE A 161 -1.20 -1.19 -11.56
N PHE A 162 -1.75 -0.12 -12.15
CA PHE A 162 -2.54 0.87 -11.43
C PHE A 162 -3.80 0.25 -10.83
N ALA A 163 -4.51 -0.62 -11.55
CA ALA A 163 -5.68 -1.31 -11.03
C ALA A 163 -5.34 -2.16 -9.79
N VAL A 164 -4.24 -2.92 -9.85
CA VAL A 164 -3.78 -3.75 -8.72
C VAL A 164 -3.28 -2.89 -7.56
N ALA A 165 -2.43 -1.89 -7.83
CA ALA A 165 -1.84 -1.02 -6.81
C ALA A 165 -2.93 -0.22 -6.07
N LEU A 166 -3.88 0.39 -6.79
CA LEU A 166 -4.98 1.13 -6.17
C LEU A 166 -5.87 0.23 -5.32
N GLN A 167 -6.11 -1.02 -5.71
CA GLN A 167 -6.85 -1.98 -4.87
C GLN A 167 -6.08 -2.29 -3.59
N ILE A 168 -4.79 -2.63 -3.69
CA ILE A 168 -3.94 -2.94 -2.53
C ILE A 168 -3.90 -1.76 -1.55
N HIS A 169 -3.61 -0.56 -2.05
CA HIS A 169 -3.52 0.65 -1.23
C HIS A 169 -4.89 1.06 -0.68
N GLY A 170 -5.94 1.03 -1.49
CA GLY A 170 -7.29 1.40 -1.08
C GLY A 170 -7.83 0.50 0.04
N PHE A 171 -7.67 -0.81 -0.10
CA PHE A 171 -8.03 -1.75 0.97
C PHE A 171 -7.14 -1.59 2.20
N SER A 172 -5.83 -1.37 2.03
CA SER A 172 -4.94 -1.10 3.16
C SER A 172 -5.37 0.14 3.95
N MET A 173 -5.69 1.24 3.27
CA MET A 173 -6.23 2.45 3.90
C MET A 173 -7.56 2.18 4.61
N TYR A 174 -8.47 1.45 3.98
CA TYR A 174 -9.73 1.04 4.62
C TYR A 174 -9.50 0.26 5.93
N PHE A 175 -8.61 -0.73 5.92
CA PHE A 175 -8.32 -1.50 7.13
C PHE A 175 -7.56 -0.69 8.18
N MET A 176 -6.66 0.21 7.78
CA MET A 176 -6.00 1.13 8.72
C MET A 176 -7.00 2.09 9.38
N HIS A 177 -7.99 2.60 8.65
CA HIS A 177 -9.05 3.44 9.21
C HIS A 177 -9.88 2.69 10.26
N ASN A 178 -10.33 1.47 9.94
CA ASN A 178 -11.09 0.66 10.89
C ASN A 178 -10.25 0.21 12.09
N LEU A 179 -8.96 -0.05 11.88
CA LEU A 179 -8.02 -0.37 12.95
C LEU A 179 -7.80 0.84 13.88
N ALA A 180 -7.72 2.04 13.33
CA ALA A 180 -7.63 3.28 14.10
C ALA A 180 -8.87 3.48 14.97
N ALA A 181 -10.07 3.25 14.42
CA ALA A 181 -11.32 3.27 15.17
C ALA A 181 -11.36 2.22 16.28
N ALA A 182 -10.83 1.01 16.05
CA ALA A 182 -10.74 -0.04 17.06
C ALA A 182 -9.75 0.28 18.19
N TRP A 183 -8.77 1.16 17.96
CA TRP A 183 -7.80 1.60 18.97
C TRP A 183 -8.19 2.92 19.65
N ALA A 184 -9.12 3.66 19.07
CA ALA A 184 -9.58 4.92 19.64
C ALA A 184 -10.21 4.67 21.03
N PRO A 185 -9.94 5.54 22.01
CA PRO A 185 -10.57 5.42 23.32
C PRO A 185 -12.08 5.58 23.19
N VAL A 186 -12.83 4.63 23.75
CA VAL A 186 -14.30 4.71 23.83
C VAL A 186 -14.67 5.99 24.58
N HIS A 187 -15.26 6.96 23.89
CA HIS A 187 -15.83 8.12 24.55
C HIS A 187 -16.97 7.63 25.45
N ARG A 188 -16.83 7.93 26.75
CA ARG A 188 -17.91 7.76 27.71
C ARG A 188 -18.67 9.08 27.72
N ASP A 189 -19.81 9.09 27.05
CA ASP A 189 -20.81 10.15 27.21
C ASP A 189 -21.39 10.11 28.63
#